data_AF-A0A957LFM9-F1
#
_entry.id   AF-A0A957LFM9-F1
#
_cell.length_a   1.000
_cell.length_b   1.000
_cell.length_c   1.000
_cell.angle_alpha   90.00
_cell.angle_beta   90.00
_cell.angle_gamma   90.00
#
_symmetry.space_group_name_H-M   'P 1'
#
loop_
_entity.id
_entity.type
_entity.pdbx_description
1 polymer ?
#
loop_
_entity_poly.entity_id
_entity_poly.type
_entity_poly.pdbx_seq_one_letter_code
_entity_poly.pdbx_strand_id
1 'polypeptide(L)'
;MSDQEAFIQRLAQTINQYHLSAVALFLLDLGQPIAFLGEQLLWVSQPVVSLFVSKSMVEQLAAVLEEPAAVERLTVQITHLGNQDQL
;
A
#
# COMPACT_ATOMS: atom_id res chain seq x y z
N MET A 1 11.75 -12.95 -9.58
CA MET A 1 10.82 -11.93 -9.04
C MET A 1 9.53 -12.62 -8.73
N SER A 2 9.14 -12.57 -7.47
CA SER A 2 7.90 -13.15 -6.96
C SER A 2 6.73 -12.23 -7.32
N ASP A 3 5.51 -12.75 -7.53
CA ASP A 3 4.32 -11.92 -7.84
C ASP A 3 4.11 -10.78 -6.85
N GLN A 4 4.40 -11.02 -5.57
CA GLN A 4 4.37 -10.04 -4.49
C GLN A 4 5.35 -8.87 -4.71
N GLU A 5 6.57 -9.15 -5.19
CA GLU A 5 7.58 -8.10 -5.45
C GLU A 5 7.17 -7.21 -6.62
N ALA A 6 6.60 -7.81 -7.67
CA ALA A 6 6.06 -7.07 -8.81
C ALA A 6 4.83 -6.24 -8.43
N PHE A 7 4.03 -6.70 -7.47
CA PHE A 7 2.92 -5.92 -6.93
C PHE A 7 3.41 -4.74 -6.09
N ILE A 8 4.36 -4.97 -5.16
CA ILE A 8 4.97 -3.91 -4.32
C ILE A 8 5.56 -2.79 -5.20
N GLN A 9 6.29 -3.14 -6.26
CA GLN A 9 6.85 -2.15 -7.19
C GLN A 9 5.76 -1.31 -7.87
N ARG A 10 4.72 -1.95 -8.41
CA ARG A 10 3.60 -1.24 -9.06
C ARG A 10 2.85 -0.33 -8.10
N LEU A 11 2.65 -0.79 -6.86
CA LEU A 11 2.00 -0.02 -5.81
C LEU A 11 2.84 1.21 -5.44
N ALA A 12 4.14 1.05 -5.20
CA ALA A 12 5.05 2.14 -4.88
C ALA A 12 5.12 3.18 -6.01
N GLN A 13 5.16 2.74 -7.28
CA GLN A 13 5.12 3.62 -8.44
C GLN A 13 3.80 4.40 -8.53
N THR A 14 2.66 3.74 -8.28
CA THR A 14 1.34 4.39 -8.29
C THR A 14 1.26 5.46 -7.21
N ILE A 15 1.69 5.14 -5.98
CA ILE A 15 1.75 6.07 -4.86
C ILE A 15 2.60 7.30 -5.20
N ASN A 16 3.75 7.09 -5.84
CA ASN A 16 4.63 8.18 -6.26
C ASN A 16 3.99 9.05 -7.34
N GLN A 17 3.36 8.45 -8.37
CA GLN A 17 2.70 9.19 -9.46
C GLN A 17 1.60 10.13 -8.97
N TYR A 18 0.95 9.82 -7.86
CA TYR A 18 -0.08 10.69 -7.26
C TYR A 18 0.48 11.63 -6.17
N HIS A 19 1.81 11.71 -5.98
CA HIS A 19 2.49 12.44 -4.90
C HIS A 19 1.97 12.06 -3.49
N LEU A 20 1.51 10.83 -3.32
CA LEU A 20 0.96 10.32 -2.06
C LEU A 20 2.02 9.65 -1.17
N SER A 21 3.30 9.74 -1.54
CA SER A 21 4.41 9.06 -0.83
C SER A 21 4.45 9.39 0.66
N ALA A 22 4.30 10.66 1.04
CA ALA A 22 4.29 11.08 2.44
C ALA A 22 3.08 10.53 3.22
N VAL A 23 1.90 10.51 2.59
CA VAL A 23 0.67 9.96 3.19
C VAL A 23 0.79 8.44 3.35
N ALA A 24 1.32 7.74 2.35
CA ALA A 24 1.54 6.31 2.40
C ALA A 24 2.53 5.92 3.50
N LEU A 25 3.66 6.63 3.62
CA LEU A 25 4.64 6.40 4.69
C LEU A 25 4.04 6.65 6.07
N PHE A 26 3.27 7.74 6.23
CA PHE A 26 2.55 8.03 7.48
C PHE A 26 1.55 6.92 7.84
N LEU A 27 0.77 6.43 6.87
CA LEU A 27 -0.18 5.34 7.10
C LEU A 27 0.51 4.00 7.42
N LEU A 28 1.66 3.71 6.80
CA LEU A 28 2.47 2.53 7.09
C LEU A 28 3.09 2.60 8.49
N ASP A 29 3.53 3.78 8.92
CA ASP A 29 4.02 4.04 10.28
C ASP A 29 2.89 3.87 11.33
N LEU A 30 1.66 4.27 10.96
CA LEU A 30 0.44 4.02 11.73
C LEU A 30 -0.13 2.59 11.60
N GLY A 31 0.48 1.74 10.78
CA GLY A 31 -0.13 0.49 10.29
C GLY A 31 -0.32 -0.61 11.34
N GLN A 32 0.45 -0.59 12.43
CA GLN A 32 0.33 -1.59 13.50
C GLN A 32 -1.08 -1.58 14.17
N PRO A 33 -1.67 -0.43 14.54
CA PRO A 33 -3.05 -0.38 15.03
C PRO A 33 -4.13 -0.35 13.93
N ILE A 34 -3.86 0.16 12.72
CA ILE A 34 -4.87 0.33 11.67
C ILE A 34 -5.17 -0.96 10.90
N ALA A 35 -4.21 -1.88 10.75
CA ALA A 35 -4.46 -3.19 10.13
C ALA A 35 -5.60 -3.95 10.85
N PHE A 36 -5.74 -3.77 12.16
CA PHE A 36 -6.82 -4.32 12.98
C PHE A 36 -8.21 -3.72 12.68
N LEU A 37 -8.26 -2.47 12.19
CA LEU A 37 -9.49 -1.78 11.78
C LEU A 37 -9.80 -1.97 10.28
N GLY A 38 -8.89 -2.59 9.53
CA GLY A 38 -8.96 -2.77 8.09
C GLY A 38 -10.23 -3.51 7.65
N GLU A 39 -10.60 -4.59 8.34
CA GLU A 39 -11.79 -5.38 7.99
C GLU A 39 -13.08 -4.54 8.08
N GLN A 40 -13.26 -3.78 9.16
CA GLN A 40 -14.49 -2.99 9.37
C GLN A 40 -14.58 -1.80 8.40
N LEU A 41 -13.45 -1.14 8.11
CA LEU A 41 -13.38 -0.07 7.11
C LEU A 41 -13.61 -0.59 5.69
N LEU A 42 -13.10 -1.78 5.36
CA LEU A 42 -13.28 -2.40 4.04
C LEU A 42 -14.76 -2.73 3.78
N TRP A 43 -15.49 -3.25 4.78
CA TRP A 43 -16.92 -3.55 4.66
C TRP A 43 -17.79 -2.30 4.43
N VAL A 44 -17.49 -1.18 5.11
CA VAL A 44 -18.25 0.07 4.97
C VAL A 44 -17.89 0.83 3.69
N SER A 45 -16.65 0.68 3.21
CA SER A 45 -16.16 1.35 2.00
C SER A 45 -16.46 0.59 0.70
N GLN A 46 -16.96 -0.65 0.77
CA GLN A 46 -17.29 -1.50 -0.40
C GLN A 46 -17.99 -0.77 -1.56
N PRO A 47 -19.10 -0.02 -1.39
CA PRO A 47 -19.83 0.54 -2.53
C PRO A 47 -19.04 1.58 -3.33
N VAL A 48 -18.05 2.22 -2.71
CA VAL A 48 -17.20 3.23 -3.37
C VAL A 48 -15.90 2.59 -3.82
N VAL A 49 -15.30 1.73 -2.99
CA VAL A 49 -14.01 1.10 -3.26
C VAL A 49 -14.11 0.04 -4.35
N SER A 50 -15.21 -0.71 -4.46
CA SER A 50 -15.38 -1.72 -5.52
C SER A 50 -15.40 -1.14 -6.94
N LEU A 51 -15.67 0.16 -7.09
CA LEU A 51 -15.67 0.85 -8.37
C LEU A 51 -14.25 1.20 -8.85
N PHE A 52 -13.29 1.32 -7.93
CA PHE A 52 -11.92 1.77 -8.21
C PHE A 52 -10.85 0.73 -7.85
N VAL A 53 -11.17 -0.24 -6.99
CA VAL A 53 -10.24 -1.23 -6.44
C VAL A 53 -10.86 -2.62 -6.60
N SER A 54 -10.18 -3.50 -7.33
CA SER A 54 -10.62 -4.87 -7.54
C SER A 54 -10.41 -5.72 -6.28
N LYS A 55 -11.25 -6.75 -6.09
CA LYS A 55 -11.10 -7.71 -4.98
C LYS A 55 -9.70 -8.32 -4.92
N SER A 56 -9.13 -8.64 -6.09
CA SER A 56 -7.76 -9.17 -6.21
C SER A 56 -6.69 -8.17 -5.73
N MET A 57 -6.90 -6.87 -5.91
CA MET A 57 -5.98 -5.85 -5.41
C MET A 57 -6.04 -5.72 -3.89
N VAL A 58 -7.23 -5.84 -3.31
CA VAL A 58 -7.42 -5.86 -1.85
C VAL A 58 -6.73 -7.08 -1.24
N GLU A 59 -6.90 -8.27 -1.81
CA GLU A 59 -6.25 -9.50 -1.35
C GLU A 59 -4.71 -9.40 -1.40
N GLN A 60 -4.17 -8.82 -2.48
CA GLN A 60 -2.72 -8.59 -2.61
C GLN A 60 -2.20 -7.54 -1.61
N LEU A 61 -2.97 -6.48 -1.35
CA LEU A 61 -2.64 -5.49 -0.31
C LEU A 61 -2.65 -6.12 1.08
N ALA A 62 -3.65 -6.93 1.41
CA ALA A 62 -3.73 -7.65 2.67
C ALA A 62 -2.51 -8.55 2.87
N ALA A 63 -2.15 -9.35 1.86
CA ALA A 63 -0.99 -10.24 1.93
C ALA A 63 0.35 -9.48 2.12
N VAL A 64 0.48 -8.27 1.58
CA VAL A 64 1.67 -7.42 1.81
C VAL A 64 1.66 -6.83 3.23
N LEU A 65 0.50 -6.42 3.74
CA LEU A 65 0.36 -5.82 5.07
C LEU A 65 0.47 -6.85 6.21
N GLU A 66 0.11 -8.11 5.96
CA GLU A 66 0.25 -9.22 6.92
C GLU A 66 1.71 -9.63 7.14
N GLU A 67 2.61 -9.38 6.18
CA GLU A 67 4.01 -9.76 6.26
C GLU A 67 4.91 -8.55 6.59
N PRO A 68 5.50 -8.48 7.81
CA PRO A 68 6.31 -7.33 8.22
C PRO A 68 7.49 -7.03 7.27
N ALA A 69 8.12 -8.06 6.72
CA ALA A 69 9.21 -7.94 5.77
C ALA A 69 8.74 -7.39 4.39
N ALA A 70 7.49 -7.62 4.01
CA ALA A 70 6.92 -7.04 2.78
C ALA A 70 6.55 -5.57 2.99
N VAL A 71 6.02 -5.21 4.16
CA VAL A 71 5.79 -3.82 4.57
C VAL A 71 7.10 -3.01 4.53
N GLU A 72 8.17 -3.53 5.13
CA GLU A 72 9.47 -2.85 5.11
C GLU A 72 9.99 -2.63 3.69
N ARG A 73 9.87 -3.65 2.83
CA ARG A 73 10.24 -3.54 1.40
C ARG A 73 9.40 -2.48 0.67
N LEU A 74 8.11 -2.38 0.95
CA LEU A 74 7.24 -1.34 0.39
C LEU A 74 7.64 0.06 0.86
N THR A 75 7.90 0.23 2.16
CA THR A 75 8.36 1.49 2.77
C THR A 75 9.67 1.96 2.14
N VAL A 76 10.64 1.07 1.97
CA VAL A 76 11.93 1.39 1.33
C VAL A 76 11.73 1.85 -0.11
N GLN A 77 10.87 1.18 -0.87
CA GLN A 77 10.62 1.54 -2.27
C GLN A 77 9.89 2.89 -2.41
N ILE A 78 8.86 3.15 -1.59
CA ILE A 78 8.16 4.44 -1.59
C ILE A 78 9.13 5.57 -1.23
N THR A 79 9.97 5.37 -0.21
CA THR A 79 10.96 6.36 0.22
C THR A 79 11.99 6.65 -0.88
N HIS A 80 12.47 5.61 -1.55
CA HIS A 80 13.42 5.77 -2.65
C HIS A 80 12.81 6.55 -3.83
N LEU A 81 11.57 6.24 -4.22
CA LEU A 81 10.88 6.93 -5.32
C LEU A 81 10.52 8.38 -4.97
N GLY A 82 10.02 8.64 -3.76
CA GLY A 82 9.67 9.99 -3.32
C GLY A 82 10.87 10.94 -3.26
N ASN A 83 12.06 10.43 -2.95
CA ASN A 83 13.30 11.22 -2.95
C ASN A 83 13.85 11.48 -4.36
N GLN A 84 13.47 10.68 -5.38
CA GLN A 84 13.90 10.87 -6.77
C GLN A 84 13.10 11.96 -7.50
N ASP A 85 11.86 12.24 -7.08
CA ASP A 85 11.02 13.31 -7.63
C ASP A 85 11.41 14.72 -7.13
N GLN A 86 12.29 14.81 -6.11
CA GLN A 86 12.75 16.06 -5.50
C GLN A 86 14.10 16.60 -6.02
N LEU A 87 14.69 16.00 -7.07
CA LEU A 87 15.92 16.44 -7.75
C LEU A 87 15.64 16.96 -9.16
#